data_AF-A0A850M416-F1
#
_entry.id   AF-A0A850M416-F1
#
_cell.length_a   1.000
_cell.length_b   1.000
_cell.length_c   1.000
_cell.angle_alpha   90.00
_cell.angle_beta   90.00
_cell.angle_gamma   90.00
#
_symmetry.space_group_name_H-M   'P 1'
#
loop_
_entity.id
_entity.type
_entity.pdbx_description
1 polymer ?
#
loop_
_entity_poly.entity_id
_entity_poly.type
_entity_poly.pdbx_seq_one_letter_code
_entity_poly.pdbx_strand_id
1 'polypeptide(L)'
;MKIRAKIRMGELPLEEELQKKMAEGYHDWKEKILKKARGVKDLKELRELMYSLGDDFDWVESTGRWLGEAKPYEIICVNIRVPGLERLKNRKRTERYTLYGILSFSKAMIHSYDHLGDLERVIIEKRDNHFYAWSTVGHGYVEKWPEYFPNISSVEEFYKNVHCVFERGDHSLVLEYPNPTFSILHKYFKNRLRVPHIAKMVRDCYTAHALGVEFEELEVPVITHEDLEKKLEIDWYGFAEAVLELDELIQIAYRNLNFFQKIKQLFREKDDPYHYLDCLKTVIWSIAPKYQEKYLRGLRKKMKEAYDQDRIDIDFWDPITKVLNKVSELIEQTHFIQWQSFLDPKRYSKKIGIRKIEGLSNVAIEAVATGLAKILLKSLDDIAYPEKYPQKEQLKLVGFVSGGHVYRLLRSMNMLLEKKFKFIAPKMEGLRKRFDQFMASRKVKAAGEEEEQEILEAEREKKMKALEEASS
;
A
#
# COMPACT_ATOMS: atom_id res chain seq x y z
N MET A 1 14.88 -14.81 0.91
CA MET A 1 15.79 -13.68 0.61
C MET A 1 15.81 -12.75 1.82
N LYS A 2 16.79 -11.85 1.97
CA LYS A 2 16.78 -10.83 3.02
C LYS A 2 17.11 -9.46 2.44
N ILE A 3 16.61 -8.40 3.08
CA ILE A 3 16.93 -7.00 2.81
C ILE A 3 17.43 -6.37 4.11
N ARG A 4 18.38 -5.44 4.03
CA ARG A 4 18.85 -4.74 5.24
C ARG A 4 17.88 -3.64 5.60
N ALA A 5 17.43 -3.58 6.85
CA ALA A 5 16.68 -2.46 7.40
C ALA A 5 17.57 -1.64 8.33
N LYS A 6 17.49 -0.31 8.24
CA LYS A 6 18.18 0.58 9.19
C LYS A 6 17.23 0.99 10.30
N ILE A 7 17.64 0.73 11.54
CA ILE A 7 16.96 1.20 12.74
C ILE A 7 17.79 2.31 13.37
N ARG A 8 17.17 3.46 13.61
CA ARG A 8 17.84 4.59 14.26
C ARG A 8 17.81 4.38 15.77
N MET A 9 18.96 4.13 16.38
CA MET A 9 19.06 3.75 17.80
C MET A 9 18.54 4.83 18.74
N GLY A 10 18.74 6.11 18.40
CA GLY A 10 18.20 7.23 19.16
C GLY A 10 16.66 7.26 19.24
N GLU A 11 15.96 6.44 18.45
CA GLU A 11 14.50 6.37 18.46
C GLU A 11 13.94 5.09 19.10
N LEU A 12 14.78 4.10 19.41
CA LEU A 12 14.36 2.82 19.97
C LEU A 12 13.59 2.94 21.30
N PRO A 13 14.01 3.77 22.28
CA PRO A 13 13.30 3.87 23.56
C PRO A 13 11.86 4.38 23.43
N LEU A 14 11.60 5.28 22.47
CA LEU A 14 10.24 5.78 22.21
C LEU A 14 9.34 4.67 21.65
N GLU A 15 9.90 3.79 20.81
CA GLU A 15 9.11 2.69 20.25
C GLU A 15 8.78 1.62 21.26
N GLU A 16 9.71 1.30 22.15
CA GLU A 16 9.44 0.38 23.25
C GLU A 16 8.27 0.89 24.11
N GLU A 17 8.22 2.20 24.38
CA GLU A 17 7.12 2.83 25.11
C GLU A 17 5.79 2.76 24.35
N LEU A 18 5.80 3.06 23.05
CA LEU A 18 4.59 3.03 22.21
C LEU A 18 4.07 1.61 21.99
N GLN A 19 4.97 0.67 21.73
CA GLN A 19 4.65 -0.76 21.62
C GLN A 19 3.95 -1.24 22.88
N LYS A 20 4.48 -0.90 24.06
CA LYS A 20 3.88 -1.26 25.34
C LYS A 20 2.47 -0.71 25.49
N LYS A 21 2.27 0.58 25.19
CA LYS A 21 0.94 1.22 25.23
C LYS A 21 -0.05 0.57 24.26
N MET A 22 0.39 0.22 23.06
CA MET A 22 -0.45 -0.48 22.09
C MET A 22 -0.80 -1.90 22.55
N ALA A 23 0.15 -2.61 23.17
CA ALA A 23 -0.11 -3.93 23.73
C ALA A 23 -1.14 -3.87 24.86
N GLU A 24 -1.07 -2.87 25.74
CA GLU A 24 -2.07 -2.60 26.77
C GLU A 24 -3.46 -2.33 26.14
N GLY A 25 -3.53 -1.46 25.12
CA GLY A 25 -4.78 -1.19 24.39
C GLY A 25 -5.36 -2.43 23.72
N TYR A 26 -4.52 -3.31 23.21
CA TYR A 26 -4.94 -4.58 22.60
C TYR A 26 -5.51 -5.55 23.63
N HIS A 27 -4.89 -5.65 24.80
CA HIS A 27 -5.43 -6.45 25.89
C HIS A 27 -6.81 -5.95 26.33
N ASP A 28 -6.98 -4.64 26.49
CA ASP A 28 -8.29 -4.04 26.82
C ASP A 28 -9.35 -4.33 25.76
N TRP A 29 -9.00 -4.19 24.47
CA TRP A 29 -9.88 -4.50 23.35
C TRP A 29 -10.29 -5.99 23.35
N LYS A 30 -9.31 -6.87 23.53
CA LYS A 30 -9.50 -8.32 23.59
C LYS A 30 -10.41 -8.73 24.73
N GLU A 31 -10.20 -8.18 25.93
CA GLU A 31 -11.03 -8.45 27.10
C GLU A 31 -12.48 -8.01 26.89
N LYS A 32 -12.70 -6.83 26.29
CA LYS A 32 -14.04 -6.34 25.96
C LYS A 32 -14.77 -7.28 24.99
N ILE A 33 -14.09 -7.77 23.96
CA ILE A 33 -14.67 -8.73 23.00
C ILE A 33 -14.96 -10.06 23.68
N LEU A 34 -14.02 -10.62 24.44
CA LEU A 34 -14.22 -11.87 25.15
C LEU A 34 -15.37 -11.78 26.16
N LYS A 35 -15.52 -10.64 26.84
CA LYS A 35 -16.66 -10.39 27.74
C LYS A 35 -17.99 -10.38 26.97
N LYS A 36 -18.06 -9.73 25.80
CA LYS A 36 -19.24 -9.78 24.93
C LYS A 36 -19.52 -11.21 24.46
N ALA A 37 -18.50 -11.91 23.97
CA ALA A 37 -18.61 -13.29 23.49
C ALA A 37 -19.09 -14.27 24.57
N ARG A 38 -18.64 -14.12 25.82
CA ARG A 38 -19.12 -14.92 26.95
C ARG A 38 -20.57 -14.62 27.34
N GLY A 39 -21.08 -13.44 26.98
CA GLY A 39 -22.45 -13.01 27.23
C GLY A 39 -23.45 -13.43 26.15
N VAL A 40 -22.96 -14.01 25.03
CA VAL A 40 -23.77 -14.50 23.93
C VAL A 40 -24.58 -15.72 24.37
N LYS A 41 -25.89 -15.69 24.13
CA LYS A 41 -26.82 -16.73 24.58
C LYS A 41 -27.04 -17.85 23.56
N ASP A 42 -26.87 -17.55 22.28
CA ASP A 42 -27.11 -18.48 21.19
C ASP A 42 -26.23 -18.19 19.95
N LEU A 43 -26.34 -19.06 18.95
CA LEU A 43 -25.57 -18.94 17.70
C LEU A 43 -25.95 -17.71 16.87
N LYS A 44 -27.16 -17.15 17.04
CA LYS A 44 -27.59 -15.95 16.31
C LYS A 44 -26.89 -14.73 16.88
N GLU A 45 -26.91 -14.56 18.21
CA GLU A 45 -26.16 -13.51 18.91
C GLU A 45 -24.65 -13.63 18.67
N LEU A 46 -24.11 -14.86 18.58
CA LEU A 46 -22.69 -15.07 18.23
C LEU A 46 -22.39 -14.53 16.83
N ARG A 47 -23.28 -14.82 15.87
CA ARG A 47 -23.13 -14.38 14.49
C ARG A 47 -23.21 -12.85 14.37
N GLU A 48 -24.16 -12.23 15.07
CA GLU A 48 -24.30 -10.77 15.14
C GLU A 48 -23.05 -10.14 15.76
N LEU A 49 -22.49 -10.74 16.82
CA LEU A 49 -21.22 -10.30 17.39
C LEU A 49 -20.10 -10.41 16.35
N MET A 50 -19.93 -11.56 15.68
CA MET A 50 -18.88 -11.74 14.67
C MET A 50 -19.00 -10.73 13.51
N TYR A 51 -20.22 -10.44 13.03
CA TYR A 51 -20.42 -9.39 12.03
C TYR A 51 -20.09 -7.99 12.56
N SER A 52 -20.36 -7.72 13.84
CA SER A 52 -20.00 -6.43 14.46
C SER A 52 -18.49 -6.21 14.63
N LEU A 53 -17.68 -7.28 14.57
CA LEU A 53 -16.22 -7.19 14.65
C LEU A 53 -15.60 -6.70 13.34
N GLY A 54 -16.33 -6.79 12.22
CA GLY A 54 -15.94 -6.26 10.91
C GLY A 54 -14.86 -7.08 10.18
N ASP A 55 -14.57 -6.68 8.94
CA ASP A 55 -13.61 -7.34 8.04
C ASP A 55 -12.16 -7.31 8.57
N ASP A 56 -11.83 -6.36 9.45
CA ASP A 56 -10.48 -6.15 9.97
C ASP A 56 -10.20 -6.90 11.28
N PHE A 57 -11.16 -7.66 11.81
CA PHE A 57 -11.00 -8.41 13.05
C PHE A 57 -9.78 -9.33 13.04
N ASP A 58 -9.62 -10.15 12.00
CA ASP A 58 -8.51 -11.10 11.88
C ASP A 58 -7.16 -10.37 11.84
N TRP A 59 -7.15 -9.18 11.22
CA TRP A 59 -5.95 -8.35 11.14
C TRP A 59 -5.56 -7.83 12.51
N VAL A 60 -6.51 -7.22 13.23
CA VAL A 60 -6.30 -6.68 14.58
C VAL A 60 -5.91 -7.79 15.57
N GLU A 61 -6.55 -8.95 15.51
CA GLU A 61 -6.22 -10.06 16.42
C GLU A 61 -4.84 -10.64 16.13
N SER A 62 -4.49 -10.89 14.86
CA SER A 62 -3.20 -11.50 14.52
C SER A 62 -2.02 -10.56 14.79
N THR A 63 -2.15 -9.28 14.45
CA THR A 63 -1.11 -8.26 14.68
C THR A 63 -1.01 -7.85 16.14
N GLY A 64 -2.13 -7.80 16.86
CA GLY A 64 -2.15 -7.55 18.31
C GLY A 64 -1.49 -8.65 19.11
N ARG A 65 -1.70 -9.92 18.72
CA ARG A 65 -0.95 -11.05 19.29
C ARG A 65 0.54 -10.94 18.95
N TRP A 66 0.88 -10.61 17.71
CA TRP A 66 2.28 -10.49 17.28
C TRP A 66 2.99 -9.38 18.06
N LEU A 67 2.33 -8.26 18.30
CA LEU A 67 2.86 -7.12 19.07
C LEU A 67 3.40 -7.50 20.45
N GLY A 68 2.74 -8.44 21.14
CA GLY A 68 3.13 -8.89 22.48
C GLY A 68 4.39 -9.77 22.50
N GLU A 69 4.77 -10.36 21.37
CA GLU A 69 5.96 -11.19 21.22
C GLU A 69 7.07 -10.51 20.41
N ALA A 70 6.71 -9.48 19.64
CA ALA A 70 7.58 -8.84 18.68
C ALA A 70 8.68 -8.00 19.32
N LYS A 71 9.85 -7.96 18.67
CA LYS A 71 10.82 -6.91 18.95
C LYS A 71 10.30 -5.57 18.43
N PRO A 72 10.70 -4.43 19.03
CA PRO A 72 10.50 -3.14 18.41
C PRO A 72 11.03 -3.18 16.96
N TYR A 73 10.23 -2.69 16.01
CA TYR A 73 10.54 -2.74 14.56
C TYR A 73 10.65 -4.13 13.94
N GLU A 74 10.07 -5.17 14.53
CA GLU A 74 9.98 -6.43 13.82
C GLU A 74 9.13 -6.24 12.56
N ILE A 75 9.74 -6.57 11.42
CA ILE A 75 9.16 -6.43 10.10
C ILE A 75 9.39 -7.69 9.29
N ILE A 76 8.44 -7.98 8.42
CA ILE A 76 8.58 -8.96 7.36
C ILE A 76 8.23 -8.27 6.03
N CYS A 77 9.13 -8.37 5.06
CA CYS A 77 8.89 -7.81 3.75
C CYS A 77 8.25 -8.82 2.80
N VAL A 78 7.40 -8.33 1.90
CA VAL A 78 6.77 -9.11 0.83
C VAL A 78 7.06 -8.41 -0.50
N ASN A 79 7.66 -9.11 -1.44
CA ASN A 79 7.91 -8.60 -2.78
C ASN A 79 6.89 -9.17 -3.77
N ILE A 80 6.02 -8.31 -4.29
CA ILE A 80 5.00 -8.66 -5.28
C ILE A 80 5.50 -8.23 -6.66
N ARG A 81 5.56 -9.17 -7.61
CA ARG A 81 5.91 -8.86 -9.00
C ARG A 81 4.66 -8.58 -9.83
N VAL A 82 4.72 -7.54 -10.65
CA VAL A 82 3.68 -7.17 -11.61
C VAL A 82 4.31 -6.68 -12.92
N PRO A 83 3.59 -6.75 -14.05
CA PRO A 83 4.04 -6.10 -15.28
C PRO A 83 4.12 -4.58 -15.11
N GLY A 84 5.04 -3.92 -15.81
CA GLY A 84 5.07 -2.47 -15.89
C GLY A 84 4.09 -1.91 -16.92
N LEU A 85 3.77 -0.61 -16.81
CA LEU A 85 2.88 0.09 -17.75
C LEU A 85 3.54 0.33 -19.12
N GLU A 86 4.86 0.51 -19.13
CA GLU A 86 5.59 0.88 -20.33
C GLU A 86 6.05 -0.34 -21.13
N ARG A 87 6.05 -0.21 -22.46
CA ARG A 87 6.73 -1.14 -23.37
C ARG A 87 8.04 -0.51 -23.83
N LEU A 88 9.13 -1.24 -23.66
CA LEU A 88 10.46 -0.88 -24.13
C LEU A 88 10.52 -0.93 -25.67
N LYS A 89 11.60 -0.38 -26.25
CA LYS A 89 11.81 -0.38 -27.72
C LYS A 89 11.78 -1.78 -28.34
N ASN A 90 12.22 -2.79 -27.57
CA ASN A 90 12.18 -4.20 -27.96
C ASN A 90 10.79 -4.85 -27.78
N ARG A 91 9.75 -4.05 -27.52
CA ARG A 91 8.34 -4.43 -27.29
C ARG A 91 8.06 -5.23 -26.01
N LYS A 92 9.08 -5.56 -25.20
CA LYS A 92 8.89 -6.15 -23.88
C LYS A 92 8.34 -5.10 -22.91
N ARG A 93 7.44 -5.50 -22.01
CA ARG A 93 7.03 -4.62 -20.90
C ARG A 93 8.19 -4.44 -19.92
N THR A 94 8.20 -3.31 -19.23
CA THR A 94 9.06 -3.14 -18.06
C THR A 94 8.64 -4.11 -16.95
N GLU A 95 9.56 -4.45 -16.05
CA GLU A 95 9.24 -5.31 -14.90
C GLU A 95 9.03 -4.42 -13.68
N ARG A 96 7.96 -4.63 -12.92
CA ARG A 96 7.66 -3.84 -11.73
C ARG A 96 7.50 -4.76 -10.51
N TYR A 97 7.92 -4.26 -9.38
CA TYR A 97 7.96 -4.95 -8.10
C TYR A 97 7.45 -4.00 -7.03
N THR A 98 6.57 -4.45 -6.16
CA THR A 98 6.17 -3.72 -4.96
C THR A 98 6.73 -4.44 -3.74
N LEU A 99 7.62 -3.78 -3.01
CA LEU A 99 8.10 -4.26 -1.72
C LEU A 99 7.20 -3.72 -0.62
N TYR A 100 6.35 -4.57 -0.06
CA TYR A 100 5.61 -4.27 1.15
C TYR A 100 6.44 -4.57 2.40
N GLY A 101 6.32 -3.74 3.43
CA GLY A 101 6.72 -4.03 4.80
C GLY A 101 5.50 -4.28 5.66
N ILE A 102 5.38 -5.50 6.18
CA ILE A 102 4.39 -5.86 7.19
C ILE A 102 5.02 -5.62 8.56
N LEU A 103 4.49 -4.66 9.29
CA LEU A 103 5.01 -4.22 10.58
C LEU A 103 4.15 -4.78 11.71
N SER A 104 4.75 -5.17 12.83
CA SER A 104 4.00 -5.49 14.05
C SER A 104 3.25 -4.25 14.58
N PHE A 105 3.90 -3.09 14.49
CA PHE A 105 3.32 -1.76 14.67
C PHE A 105 4.21 -0.71 13.99
N SER A 106 3.65 0.46 13.69
CA SER A 106 4.39 1.58 13.10
C SER A 106 4.43 2.80 14.02
N LYS A 107 5.43 3.66 13.80
CA LYS A 107 5.78 4.75 14.71
C LYS A 107 5.00 6.05 14.52
N ALA A 108 4.55 6.58 15.65
CA ALA A 108 4.82 7.91 16.18
C ALA A 108 4.54 9.17 15.33
N MET A 109 3.26 9.44 15.10
CA MET A 109 2.74 10.79 15.36
C MET A 109 1.44 10.87 16.16
N ILE A 110 0.78 9.75 16.45
CA ILE A 110 -0.59 9.80 16.97
C ILE A 110 -0.71 8.88 18.19
N HIS A 111 -1.32 9.41 19.25
CA HIS A 111 -1.68 8.67 20.47
C HIS A 111 -2.90 7.76 20.26
N SER A 112 -3.27 7.48 19.01
CA SER A 112 -4.39 6.65 18.63
C SER A 112 -3.94 5.22 18.39
N TYR A 113 -4.87 4.31 18.68
CA TYR A 113 -4.74 2.86 18.63
C TYR A 113 -4.91 2.31 17.18
N ASP A 114 -4.75 3.17 16.16
CA ASP A 114 -5.13 2.98 14.75
C ASP A 114 -3.99 2.49 13.84
N HIS A 115 -2.81 2.18 14.37
CA HIS A 115 -1.61 1.82 13.60
C HIS A 115 -1.05 0.43 13.92
N LEU A 116 -1.92 -0.47 14.39
CA LEU A 116 -1.60 -1.87 14.61
C LEU A 116 -1.57 -2.61 13.27
N GLY A 117 -0.44 -3.23 12.93
CA GLY A 117 -0.33 -3.90 11.64
C GLY A 117 -0.32 -2.92 10.47
N ASP A 118 0.69 -2.08 10.37
CA ASP A 118 0.82 -1.21 9.21
C ASP A 118 1.44 -1.94 8.01
N LEU A 119 0.98 -1.55 6.83
CA LEU A 119 1.38 -2.10 5.55
C LEU A 119 1.95 -0.99 4.68
N GLU A 120 3.27 -0.80 4.77
CA GLU A 120 3.97 0.19 3.96
C GLU A 120 4.51 -0.43 2.68
N ARG A 121 4.72 0.36 1.64
CA ARG A 121 5.26 -0.17 0.38
C ARG A 121 6.27 0.73 -0.28
N VAL A 122 7.08 0.17 -1.16
CA VAL A 122 7.90 0.89 -2.13
C VAL A 122 7.71 0.24 -3.49
N ILE A 123 7.56 1.05 -4.53
CA ILE A 123 7.43 0.56 -5.90
C ILE A 123 8.80 0.62 -6.56
N ILE A 124 9.17 -0.44 -7.25
CA ILE A 124 10.44 -0.60 -7.92
C ILE A 124 10.16 -1.02 -9.35
N GLU A 125 10.77 -0.37 -10.33
CA GLU A 125 10.61 -0.70 -11.74
C GLU A 125 11.96 -0.88 -12.41
N LYS A 126 12.11 -1.97 -13.15
CA LYS A 126 13.28 -2.29 -13.94
C LYS A 126 13.05 -1.92 -15.40
N ARG A 127 13.92 -1.06 -15.93
CA ARG A 127 13.93 -0.61 -17.33
C ARG A 127 15.36 -0.70 -17.87
N ASP A 128 15.57 -1.45 -18.95
CA ASP A 128 16.88 -1.56 -19.63
C ASP A 128 18.09 -1.79 -18.69
N ASN A 129 18.00 -2.76 -17.77
CA ASN A 129 19.02 -3.07 -16.73
C ASN A 129 19.30 -1.93 -15.73
N HIS A 130 18.33 -1.06 -15.56
CA HIS A 130 18.31 -0.04 -14.52
C HIS A 130 17.08 -0.20 -13.66
N PHE A 131 17.23 0.12 -12.38
CA PHE A 131 16.13 0.14 -11.44
C PHE A 131 15.73 1.58 -11.10
N TYR A 132 14.45 1.77 -10.88
CA TYR A 132 13.82 3.01 -10.47
C TYR A 132 12.96 2.71 -9.25
N ALA A 133 13.14 3.42 -8.14
CA ALA A 133 12.34 3.16 -6.93
C ALA A 133 11.59 4.41 -6.49
N TRP A 134 10.30 4.27 -6.24
CA TRP A 134 9.45 5.31 -5.66
C TRP A 134 9.10 4.92 -4.24
N SER A 135 9.70 5.63 -3.29
CA SER A 135 9.37 5.53 -1.86
C SER A 135 7.93 6.02 -1.60
N THR A 136 7.31 5.58 -0.52
CA THR A 136 6.02 6.14 -0.08
C THR A 136 6.18 7.13 1.06
N VAL A 137 5.23 8.05 1.18
CA VAL A 137 5.18 9.11 2.17
C VAL A 137 3.75 9.33 2.66
N GLY A 138 3.41 8.77 3.82
CA GLY A 138 2.10 8.89 4.48
C GLY A 138 0.95 8.26 3.72
N HIS A 139 0.18 7.46 4.45
CA HIS A 139 -0.92 6.64 3.96
C HIS A 139 -0.61 5.89 2.63
N GLY A 140 0.65 5.48 2.41
CA GLY A 140 1.05 4.75 1.20
C GLY A 140 1.17 5.57 -0.09
N TYR A 141 1.15 6.91 0.01
CA TYR A 141 1.27 7.81 -1.13
C TYR A 141 2.68 7.79 -1.75
N VAL A 142 2.76 7.61 -3.06
CA VAL A 142 4.04 7.41 -3.77
C VAL A 142 4.73 8.75 -4.04
N GLU A 143 6.03 8.85 -3.73
CA GLU A 143 6.85 10.03 -4.05
C GLU A 143 6.78 10.33 -5.55
N LYS A 144 6.72 11.61 -5.93
CA LYS A 144 6.59 11.99 -7.35
C LYS A 144 7.79 11.58 -8.22
N TRP A 145 8.96 11.43 -7.61
CA TRP A 145 10.23 11.27 -8.34
C TRP A 145 10.91 9.97 -7.92
N PRO A 146 11.18 9.05 -8.87
CA PRO A 146 11.90 7.84 -8.54
C PRO A 146 13.38 8.14 -8.28
N GLU A 147 13.95 7.38 -7.35
CA GLU A 147 15.38 7.21 -7.25
C GLU A 147 15.88 6.28 -8.36
N TYR A 148 17.07 6.55 -8.89
CA TYR A 148 17.63 5.81 -10.02
C TYR A 148 18.84 4.98 -9.60
N PHE A 149 18.87 3.75 -10.06
CA PHE A 149 19.87 2.75 -9.71
C PHE A 149 20.46 2.14 -11.00
N PRO A 150 21.63 2.63 -11.44
CA PRO A 150 22.26 2.17 -12.68
C PRO A 150 22.85 0.77 -12.55
N ASN A 151 22.90 0.04 -13.68
CA ASN A 151 23.64 -1.20 -13.86
C ASN A 151 23.36 -2.33 -12.84
N ILE A 152 22.10 -2.48 -12.43
CA ILE A 152 21.69 -3.59 -11.54
C ILE A 152 20.92 -4.61 -12.37
N SER A 153 21.37 -5.86 -12.33
CA SER A 153 20.90 -6.91 -13.23
C SER A 153 19.64 -7.62 -12.72
N SER A 154 19.48 -7.73 -11.40
CA SER A 154 18.38 -8.46 -10.76
C SER A 154 17.82 -7.75 -9.52
N VAL A 155 16.62 -8.14 -9.10
CA VAL A 155 15.97 -7.58 -7.91
C VAL A 155 16.67 -8.01 -6.62
N GLU A 156 17.29 -9.18 -6.61
CA GLU A 156 18.10 -9.69 -5.50
C GLU A 156 19.37 -8.85 -5.33
N GLU A 157 20.04 -8.52 -6.45
CA GLU A 157 21.18 -7.60 -6.45
C GLU A 157 20.75 -6.20 -6.00
N PHE A 158 19.59 -5.72 -6.45
CA PHE A 158 19.02 -4.47 -6.01
C PHE A 158 18.85 -4.43 -4.48
N TYR A 159 18.17 -5.43 -3.89
CA TYR A 159 17.92 -5.49 -2.44
C TYR A 159 19.18 -5.67 -1.60
N LYS A 160 20.23 -6.32 -2.11
CA LYS A 160 21.53 -6.37 -1.43
C LYS A 160 22.18 -5.00 -1.32
N ASN A 161 21.90 -4.09 -2.26
CA ASN A 161 22.55 -2.79 -2.36
C ASN A 161 21.75 -1.64 -1.73
N VAL A 162 20.53 -1.88 -1.25
CA VAL A 162 19.70 -0.85 -0.62
C VAL A 162 19.40 -1.17 0.84
N HIS A 163 19.04 -0.14 1.59
CA HIS A 163 18.53 -0.22 2.95
C HIS A 163 17.06 0.17 2.98
N CYS A 164 16.25 -0.68 3.61
CA CYS A 164 14.88 -0.39 3.98
C CYS A 164 14.88 0.56 5.19
N VAL A 165 14.24 1.72 5.07
CA VAL A 165 14.21 2.72 6.14
C VAL A 165 12.78 3.14 6.42
N PHE A 166 12.38 2.99 7.68
CA PHE A 166 11.12 3.50 8.18
C PHE A 166 11.33 4.96 8.58
N GLU A 167 10.84 5.87 7.76
CA GLU A 167 10.91 7.29 8.08
C GLU A 167 9.84 7.64 9.13
N ARG A 168 10.21 8.52 10.07
CA ARG A 168 9.31 9.01 11.13
C ARG A 168 8.19 9.86 10.54
N GLY A 169 6.95 9.56 10.94
CA GLY A 169 5.75 10.25 10.51
C GLY A 169 4.69 9.26 10.02
N ASP A 170 3.66 9.78 9.38
CA ASP A 170 2.61 8.99 8.75
C ASP A 170 3.24 7.98 7.78
N HIS A 171 3.08 6.67 8.05
CA HIS A 171 3.14 5.57 7.09
C HIS A 171 4.15 5.74 5.93
N SER A 172 5.45 5.56 6.19
CA SER A 172 6.44 5.70 5.12
C SER A 172 7.59 4.70 5.17
N LEU A 173 7.69 3.92 4.10
CA LEU A 173 8.83 3.08 3.79
C LEU A 173 9.64 3.70 2.67
N VAL A 174 10.94 3.79 2.89
CA VAL A 174 11.90 4.42 1.98
C VAL A 174 13.02 3.43 1.70
N LEU A 175 13.52 3.40 0.46
CA LEU A 175 14.76 2.71 0.14
C LEU A 175 15.90 3.72 0.09
N GLU A 176 16.88 3.55 0.97
CA GLU A 176 18.10 4.35 0.98
C GLU A 176 19.27 3.59 0.36
N TYR A 177 20.06 4.25 -0.48
CA TYR A 177 21.29 3.69 -0.99
C TYR A 177 22.48 4.07 -0.08
N PRO A 178 23.37 3.13 0.31
CA PRO A 178 24.49 3.42 1.20
C PRO A 178 25.47 4.45 0.63
N ASN A 179 25.62 4.52 -0.69
CA ASN A 179 26.53 5.44 -1.40
C ASN A 179 25.78 6.21 -2.50
N PRO A 180 24.99 7.25 -2.18
CA PRO A 180 24.01 7.84 -3.11
C PRO A 180 24.64 8.14 -4.48
N THR A 181 24.30 7.32 -5.48
CA THR A 181 24.67 7.60 -6.86
C THR A 181 23.77 8.71 -7.37
N PHE A 182 24.37 9.86 -7.68
CA PHE A 182 23.69 11.01 -8.26
C PHE A 182 22.69 10.58 -9.36
N SER A 183 21.42 10.96 -9.20
CA SER A 183 20.29 10.52 -10.02
C SER A 183 20.34 11.01 -11.47
N ILE A 184 19.50 10.43 -12.35
CA ILE A 184 19.23 10.86 -13.74
C ILE A 184 18.95 12.37 -13.87
N LEU A 185 18.47 13.02 -12.80
CA LEU A 185 18.28 14.48 -12.76
C LEU A 185 19.60 15.26 -12.91
N HIS A 186 20.75 14.71 -12.51
CA HIS A 186 22.04 15.38 -12.73
C HIS A 186 22.37 15.51 -14.23
N LYS A 187 21.82 14.59 -15.05
CA LYS A 187 21.95 14.60 -16.51
C LYS A 187 20.85 15.43 -17.19
N TYR A 188 19.62 15.42 -16.66
CA TYR A 188 18.46 16.11 -17.28
C TYR A 188 18.22 17.55 -16.79
N PHE A 189 18.56 17.88 -15.53
CA PHE A 189 18.25 19.15 -14.86
C PHE A 189 19.49 20.00 -14.56
N LYS A 190 20.42 20.08 -15.52
CA LYS A 190 21.45 21.12 -15.47
C LYS A 190 20.85 22.54 -15.49
N ASN A 191 19.60 22.72 -15.91
CA ASN A 191 18.93 24.02 -16.01
C ASN A 191 17.42 23.95 -15.62
N ARG A 192 17.01 24.27 -14.38
CA ARG A 192 15.96 25.29 -14.05
C ARG A 192 15.27 25.20 -12.68
N LEU A 193 15.18 24.07 -11.96
CA LEU A 193 14.45 24.05 -10.67
C LEU A 193 15.15 23.17 -9.62
N ARG A 194 15.96 23.80 -8.76
CA ARG A 194 16.82 23.17 -7.73
C ARG A 194 16.14 22.89 -6.38
N VAL A 195 14.91 23.34 -6.16
CA VAL A 195 14.34 23.48 -4.80
C VAL A 195 14.02 22.15 -4.09
N PRO A 196 13.40 21.13 -4.73
CA PRO A 196 13.03 19.91 -4.02
C PRO A 196 14.22 19.05 -3.58
N HIS A 197 15.27 18.98 -4.40
CA HIS A 197 16.45 18.17 -4.11
C HIS A 197 17.36 18.82 -3.07
N ILE A 198 17.48 20.15 -3.06
CA ILE A 198 18.17 20.86 -1.97
C ILE A 198 17.43 20.63 -0.66
N ALA A 199 16.08 20.66 -0.64
CA ALA A 199 15.32 20.37 0.57
C ALA A 199 15.50 18.92 1.06
N LYS A 200 15.50 17.92 0.16
CA LYS A 200 15.78 16.51 0.49
C LYS A 200 17.22 16.31 0.97
N MET A 201 18.22 16.84 0.25
CA MET A 201 19.63 16.77 0.64
C MET A 201 19.89 17.49 1.97
N VAL A 202 19.34 18.68 2.17
CA VAL A 202 19.40 19.41 3.44
C VAL A 202 18.71 18.59 4.53
N ARG A 203 17.51 18.04 4.30
CA ARG A 203 16.87 17.12 5.25
C ARG A 203 17.80 15.95 5.59
N ASP A 204 18.34 15.25 4.61
CA ASP A 204 19.11 14.01 4.79
C ASP A 204 20.43 14.28 5.52
N CYS A 205 21.16 15.32 5.11
CA CYS A 205 22.37 15.77 5.80
C CYS A 205 22.07 16.23 7.24
N TYR A 206 21.00 17.00 7.45
CA TYR A 206 20.66 17.49 8.79
C TYR A 206 20.11 16.39 9.71
N THR A 207 19.32 15.46 9.19
CA THR A 207 18.74 14.33 9.95
C THR A 207 19.84 13.36 10.37
N ALA A 208 20.76 13.02 9.47
CA ALA A 208 21.92 12.19 9.77
C ALA A 208 22.79 12.81 10.88
N HIS A 209 23.11 14.10 10.79
CA HIS A 209 23.96 14.76 11.80
C HIS A 209 23.23 15.07 13.13
N ALA A 210 21.93 15.34 13.12
CA ALA A 210 21.18 15.70 14.33
C ALA A 210 20.92 14.51 15.25
N LEU A 211 20.60 13.32 14.70
CA LEU A 211 20.15 12.18 15.51
C LEU A 211 21.27 11.39 16.19
N GLY A 212 22.54 11.63 15.85
CA GLY A 212 23.65 10.81 16.36
C GLY A 212 23.66 9.47 15.62
N VAL A 213 24.68 9.27 14.80
CA VAL A 213 24.75 8.27 13.73
C VAL A 213 25.04 6.87 14.29
N GLU A 214 24.25 6.40 15.25
CA GLU A 214 24.18 5.00 15.58
C GLU A 214 22.89 4.45 15.00
N PHE A 215 23.05 3.66 13.96
CA PHE A 215 21.98 2.84 13.41
C PHE A 215 22.39 1.39 13.53
N GLU A 216 21.43 0.55 13.86
CA GLU A 216 21.57 -0.89 13.77
C GLU A 216 21.05 -1.33 12.40
N GLU A 217 21.85 -2.13 11.69
CA GLU A 217 21.39 -2.83 10.49
C GLU A 217 20.82 -4.17 10.93
N LEU A 218 19.53 -4.38 10.67
CA LEU A 218 18.90 -5.68 10.83
C LEU A 218 18.66 -6.30 9.46
N GLU A 219 18.97 -7.59 9.33
CA GLU A 219 18.53 -8.32 8.16
C GLU A 219 17.06 -8.73 8.31
N VAL A 220 16.24 -8.21 7.43
CA VAL A 220 14.80 -8.44 7.40
C VAL A 220 14.48 -9.49 6.36
N PRO A 221 13.66 -10.50 6.68
CA PRO A 221 13.21 -11.46 5.69
C PRO A 221 12.38 -10.83 4.58
N VAL A 222 12.56 -11.34 3.36
CA VAL A 222 11.70 -11.02 2.23
C VAL A 222 11.08 -12.31 1.69
N ILE A 223 9.74 -12.35 1.72
CA ILE A 223 8.93 -13.30 0.95
C ILE A 223 8.99 -12.85 -0.50
N THR A 224 9.60 -13.64 -1.37
CA THR A 224 9.85 -13.26 -2.76
C THR A 224 8.61 -13.46 -3.62
N HIS A 225 8.59 -12.85 -4.80
CA HIS A 225 7.56 -13.13 -5.80
C HIS A 225 7.56 -14.61 -6.22
N GLU A 226 8.73 -15.27 -6.24
CA GLU A 226 8.79 -16.71 -6.49
C GLU A 226 8.17 -17.54 -5.36
N ASP A 227 8.29 -17.08 -4.11
CA ASP A 227 7.63 -17.72 -2.97
C ASP A 227 6.10 -17.63 -3.12
N LEU A 228 5.59 -16.46 -3.51
CA LEU A 228 4.16 -16.25 -3.77
C LEU A 228 3.66 -17.10 -4.96
N GLU A 229 4.32 -17.00 -6.11
CA GLU A 229 3.85 -17.63 -7.35
C GLU A 229 4.07 -19.16 -7.36
N LYS A 230 5.22 -19.65 -6.90
CA LYS A 230 5.59 -21.08 -7.04
C LYS A 230 5.25 -21.92 -5.82
N LYS A 231 5.29 -21.36 -4.61
CA LYS A 231 5.03 -22.11 -3.37
C LYS A 231 3.62 -21.91 -2.85
N LEU A 232 3.10 -20.69 -2.98
CA LEU A 232 1.74 -20.35 -2.59
C LEU A 232 0.74 -20.42 -3.73
N GLU A 233 1.24 -20.58 -4.97
CA GLU A 233 0.41 -20.68 -6.17
C GLU A 233 -0.43 -19.41 -6.42
N ILE A 234 0.01 -18.26 -5.88
CA ILE A 234 -0.66 -16.97 -6.07
C ILE A 234 -0.18 -16.33 -7.37
N ASP A 235 -1.05 -16.24 -8.37
CA ASP A 235 -0.73 -15.66 -9.68
C ASP A 235 -1.10 -14.16 -9.79
N TRP A 236 -0.44 -13.34 -8.97
CA TRP A 236 -0.67 -11.88 -8.99
C TRP A 236 -0.22 -11.23 -10.30
N TYR A 237 0.87 -11.73 -10.89
CA TYR A 237 1.38 -11.24 -12.18
C TYR A 237 0.35 -11.47 -13.29
N GLY A 238 -0.23 -12.68 -13.38
CA GLY A 238 -1.23 -13.02 -14.38
C GLY A 238 -2.54 -12.25 -14.21
N PHE A 239 -2.96 -11.96 -12.98
CA PHE A 239 -4.07 -11.03 -12.71
C PHE A 239 -3.79 -9.63 -13.25
N ALA A 240 -2.66 -9.04 -12.85
CA ALA A 240 -2.28 -7.70 -13.30
C ALA A 240 -2.08 -7.61 -14.82
N GLU A 241 -1.54 -8.66 -15.45
CA GLU A 241 -1.40 -8.77 -16.90
C GLU A 241 -2.76 -8.80 -17.61
N ALA A 242 -3.72 -9.59 -17.11
CA ALA A 242 -5.08 -9.61 -17.65
C ALA A 242 -5.77 -8.24 -17.56
N VAL A 243 -5.57 -7.52 -16.45
CA VAL A 243 -6.07 -6.13 -16.29
C VAL A 243 -5.41 -5.18 -17.30
N LEU A 244 -4.10 -5.28 -17.53
CA LEU A 244 -3.41 -4.45 -18.52
C LEU A 244 -3.88 -4.71 -19.95
N GLU A 245 -4.06 -5.98 -20.33
CA GLU A 245 -4.60 -6.33 -21.65
C GLU A 245 -6.00 -5.76 -21.86
N LEU A 246 -6.85 -5.85 -20.83
CA LEU A 246 -8.18 -5.27 -20.87
C LEU A 246 -8.14 -3.73 -20.96
N ASP A 247 -7.28 -3.06 -20.19
CA ASP A 247 -7.08 -1.61 -20.28
C ASP A 247 -6.58 -1.19 -21.67
N GLU A 248 -5.69 -1.96 -22.30
CA GLU A 248 -5.23 -1.72 -23.67
C GLU A 248 -6.39 -1.76 -24.68
N LEU A 249 -7.30 -2.73 -24.57
CA LEU A 249 -8.51 -2.80 -25.40
C LEU A 249 -9.47 -1.62 -25.16
N ILE A 250 -9.64 -1.22 -23.90
CA ILE A 250 -10.41 -0.02 -23.53
C ILE A 250 -9.78 1.22 -24.19
N GLN A 251 -8.45 1.36 -24.16
CA GLN A 251 -7.77 2.48 -24.83
C GLN A 251 -7.95 2.45 -26.36
N ILE A 252 -7.99 1.28 -26.98
CA ILE A 252 -8.27 1.15 -28.42
C ILE A 252 -9.71 1.61 -28.73
N ALA A 253 -10.69 1.19 -27.94
CA ALA A 253 -12.07 1.65 -28.09
C ALA A 253 -12.18 3.19 -28.03
N TYR A 254 -11.49 3.84 -27.08
CA TYR A 254 -11.48 5.31 -27.01
C TYR A 254 -10.75 5.98 -28.17
N ARG A 255 -9.72 5.35 -28.75
CA ARG A 255 -8.97 5.92 -29.89
C ARG A 255 -9.82 5.96 -31.16
N ASN A 256 -10.71 4.98 -31.34
CA ASN A 256 -11.60 4.89 -32.49
C ASN A 256 -12.72 5.96 -32.47
N LEU A 257 -12.87 6.71 -31.38
CA LEU A 257 -13.85 7.78 -31.29
C LEU A 257 -13.50 8.99 -32.14
N ASN A 258 -14.51 9.49 -32.86
CA ASN A 258 -14.42 10.76 -33.58
C ASN A 258 -14.44 11.97 -32.63
N PHE A 259 -14.12 13.16 -33.14
CA PHE A 259 -14.02 14.39 -32.35
C PHE A 259 -15.30 14.73 -31.58
N PHE A 260 -16.47 14.57 -32.19
CA PHE A 260 -17.75 14.87 -31.55
C PHE A 260 -18.11 13.86 -30.45
N GLN A 261 -17.79 12.59 -30.65
CA GLN A 261 -17.94 11.55 -29.63
C GLN A 261 -16.99 11.80 -28.45
N LYS A 262 -15.78 12.32 -28.69
CA LYS A 262 -14.84 12.74 -27.64
C LYS A 262 -15.39 13.89 -26.78
N ILE A 263 -16.08 14.86 -27.37
CA ILE A 263 -16.75 15.93 -26.63
C ILE A 263 -17.93 15.40 -25.82
N LYS A 264 -18.74 14.51 -26.41
CA LYS A 264 -19.87 13.86 -25.69
C LYS A 264 -19.41 13.03 -24.48
N GLN A 265 -18.15 12.59 -24.42
CA GLN A 265 -17.61 11.90 -23.23
C GLN A 265 -17.69 12.73 -21.95
N LEU A 266 -17.65 14.06 -22.05
CA LEU A 266 -17.69 14.94 -20.87
C LEU A 266 -19.08 14.97 -20.21
N PHE A 267 -20.12 14.50 -20.91
CA PHE A 267 -21.53 14.56 -20.49
C PHE A 267 -22.26 13.24 -20.73
N ARG A 268 -21.66 12.10 -20.36
CA ARG A 268 -22.24 10.77 -20.64
C ARG A 268 -23.51 10.50 -19.84
N GLU A 269 -24.51 9.99 -20.56
CA GLU A 269 -25.70 9.39 -19.98
C GLU A 269 -25.41 7.94 -19.54
N LYS A 270 -26.20 7.41 -18.61
CA LYS A 270 -25.98 6.06 -18.05
C LYS A 270 -26.09 4.93 -19.08
N ASP A 271 -26.81 5.14 -20.18
CA ASP A 271 -27.03 4.12 -21.22
C ASP A 271 -25.99 4.14 -22.35
N ASP A 272 -25.02 5.07 -22.31
CA ASP A 272 -23.92 5.15 -23.26
C ASP A 272 -22.96 3.95 -23.06
N PRO A 273 -22.68 3.12 -24.08
CA PRO A 273 -21.71 2.03 -24.00
C PRO A 273 -20.34 2.45 -23.44
N TYR A 274 -19.93 3.67 -23.71
CA TYR A 274 -18.65 4.17 -23.23
C TYR A 274 -18.70 4.58 -21.75
N HIS A 275 -19.89 4.85 -21.18
CA HIS A 275 -20.05 4.94 -19.73
C HIS A 275 -19.66 3.61 -19.08
N TYR A 276 -20.10 2.48 -19.64
CA TYR A 276 -19.69 1.16 -19.15
C TYR A 276 -18.20 0.91 -19.28
N LEU A 277 -17.50 1.47 -20.28
CA LEU A 277 -16.04 1.43 -20.35
C LEU A 277 -15.36 2.23 -19.22
N ASP A 278 -15.90 3.41 -18.86
CA ASP A 278 -15.39 4.18 -17.72
C ASP A 278 -15.58 3.42 -16.41
N CYS A 279 -16.76 2.79 -16.25
CA CYS A 279 -17.05 1.91 -15.12
C CYS A 279 -16.09 0.72 -15.08
N LEU A 280 -15.87 0.07 -16.22
CA LEU A 280 -14.96 -1.06 -16.33
C LEU A 280 -13.53 -0.68 -15.95
N LYS A 281 -13.05 0.46 -16.45
CA LYS A 281 -11.74 1.00 -16.07
C LYS A 281 -11.65 1.25 -14.56
N THR A 282 -12.70 1.81 -13.97
CA THR A 282 -12.74 2.05 -12.52
C THR A 282 -12.70 0.74 -11.74
N VAL A 283 -13.47 -0.27 -12.17
CA VAL A 283 -13.55 -1.57 -11.51
C VAL A 283 -12.20 -2.28 -11.54
N ILE A 284 -11.56 -2.39 -12.70
CA ILE A 284 -10.33 -3.19 -12.84
C ILE A 284 -9.12 -2.55 -12.13
N TRP A 285 -9.09 -1.22 -12.01
CA TRP A 285 -7.97 -0.49 -11.40
C TRP A 285 -8.18 -0.20 -9.92
N SER A 286 -9.36 0.30 -9.55
CA SER A 286 -9.59 0.98 -8.26
C SER A 286 -10.52 0.22 -7.31
N ILE A 287 -11.14 -0.88 -7.75
CA ILE A 287 -11.95 -1.73 -6.85
C ILE A 287 -11.08 -2.90 -6.38
N ALA A 288 -11.16 -3.22 -5.09
CA ALA A 288 -10.50 -4.39 -4.50
C ALA A 288 -11.03 -5.70 -5.12
N PRO A 289 -10.17 -6.70 -5.42
CA PRO A 289 -10.58 -7.98 -6.02
C PRO A 289 -11.81 -8.60 -5.37
N LYS A 290 -11.90 -8.60 -4.02
CA LYS A 290 -13.05 -9.14 -3.26
C LYS A 290 -14.40 -8.56 -3.66
N TYR A 291 -14.44 -7.36 -4.23
CA TYR A 291 -15.66 -6.71 -4.70
C TYR A 291 -15.74 -6.62 -6.24
N GLN A 292 -14.66 -6.89 -6.97
CA GLN A 292 -14.62 -6.75 -8.43
C GLN A 292 -15.57 -7.72 -9.14
N GLU A 293 -15.71 -8.95 -8.64
CA GLU A 293 -16.40 -10.03 -9.35
C GLU A 293 -17.85 -9.65 -9.72
N LYS A 294 -18.63 -9.12 -8.77
CA LYS A 294 -20.02 -8.71 -8.98
C LYS A 294 -20.13 -7.69 -10.12
N TYR A 295 -19.28 -6.67 -10.11
CA TYR A 295 -19.33 -5.59 -11.09
C TYR A 295 -18.85 -6.04 -12.46
N LEU A 296 -17.79 -6.85 -12.53
CA LEU A 296 -17.29 -7.39 -13.79
C LEU A 296 -18.33 -8.28 -14.48
N ARG A 297 -19.10 -9.08 -13.72
CA ARG A 297 -20.21 -9.89 -14.28
C ARG A 297 -21.30 -9.01 -14.91
N GLY A 298 -21.72 -7.96 -14.20
CA GLY A 298 -22.72 -7.00 -14.69
C GLY A 298 -22.24 -6.25 -15.93
N LEU A 299 -21.02 -5.70 -15.88
CA LEU A 299 -20.42 -4.98 -17.00
C LEU A 299 -20.20 -5.88 -18.21
N ARG A 300 -19.77 -7.13 -18.03
CA ARG A 300 -19.62 -8.09 -19.13
C ARG A 300 -20.92 -8.27 -19.92
N LYS A 301 -22.06 -8.40 -19.23
CA LYS A 301 -23.38 -8.54 -19.86
C LYS A 301 -23.75 -7.27 -20.65
N LYS A 302 -23.62 -6.10 -20.03
CA LYS A 302 -23.94 -4.80 -20.68
C LYS A 302 -23.05 -4.52 -21.88
N MET A 303 -21.75 -4.82 -21.79
CA MET A 303 -20.80 -4.67 -22.89
C MET A 303 -21.12 -5.62 -24.05
N LYS A 304 -21.56 -6.85 -23.75
CA LYS A 304 -22.00 -7.79 -24.78
C LYS A 304 -23.26 -7.32 -25.49
N GLU A 305 -24.26 -6.85 -24.74
CA GLU A 305 -25.47 -6.24 -25.29
C GLU A 305 -25.15 -5.02 -26.18
N ALA A 306 -24.19 -4.18 -25.77
CA ALA A 306 -23.76 -3.04 -26.57
C ALA A 306 -23.04 -3.46 -27.87
N TYR A 307 -22.23 -4.52 -27.83
CA TYR A 307 -21.56 -5.08 -28.99
C TYR A 307 -22.56 -5.71 -29.97
N ASP A 308 -23.50 -6.52 -29.48
CA ASP A 308 -24.52 -7.18 -30.30
C ASP A 308 -25.51 -6.18 -30.95
N GLN A 309 -25.55 -4.94 -30.45
CA GLN A 309 -26.32 -3.82 -31.00
C GLN A 309 -25.45 -2.87 -31.86
N ASP A 310 -24.22 -3.24 -32.19
CA ASP A 310 -23.25 -2.44 -32.95
C ASP A 310 -22.99 -1.03 -32.37
N ARG A 311 -23.18 -0.87 -31.04
CA ARG A 311 -22.90 0.40 -30.35
C ARG A 311 -21.44 0.52 -29.90
N ILE A 312 -20.69 -0.58 -29.96
CA ILE A 312 -19.24 -0.64 -29.77
C ILE A 312 -18.63 -1.69 -30.69
N ASP A 313 -17.47 -1.39 -31.25
CA ASP A 313 -16.86 -2.21 -32.31
C ASP A 313 -15.98 -3.36 -31.77
N ILE A 314 -15.80 -3.45 -30.45
CA ILE A 314 -14.89 -4.40 -29.80
C ILE A 314 -15.69 -5.28 -28.86
N ASP A 315 -15.55 -6.60 -29.00
CA ASP A 315 -16.11 -7.55 -28.06
C ASP A 315 -15.20 -7.66 -26.82
N PHE A 316 -15.77 -7.35 -25.65
CA PHE A 316 -15.08 -7.41 -24.37
C PHE A 316 -15.40 -8.68 -23.57
N TRP A 317 -16.19 -9.61 -24.12
CA TRP A 317 -16.63 -10.81 -23.40
C TRP A 317 -15.46 -11.65 -22.88
N ASP A 318 -14.55 -12.06 -23.76
CA ASP A 318 -13.41 -12.90 -23.39
C ASP A 318 -12.39 -12.15 -22.50
N PRO A 319 -11.99 -10.91 -22.82
CA PRO A 319 -11.11 -10.12 -21.95
C PRO A 319 -11.65 -9.94 -20.53
N ILE A 320 -12.94 -9.62 -20.37
CA ILE A 320 -13.56 -9.48 -19.03
C ILE A 320 -13.63 -10.85 -18.34
N THR A 321 -13.93 -11.92 -19.08
CA THR A 321 -13.96 -13.29 -18.53
C THR A 321 -12.57 -13.73 -18.03
N LYS A 322 -11.50 -13.38 -18.74
CA LYS A 322 -10.13 -13.64 -18.31
C LYS A 322 -9.82 -12.96 -16.96
N VAL A 323 -10.19 -11.69 -16.81
CA VAL A 323 -10.02 -10.96 -15.54
C VAL A 323 -10.88 -11.57 -14.44
N LEU A 324 -12.15 -11.91 -14.72
CA LEU A 324 -13.05 -12.57 -13.77
C LEU A 324 -12.45 -13.86 -13.21
N ASN A 325 -11.95 -14.74 -14.08
CA ASN A 325 -11.35 -16.00 -13.65
C ASN A 325 -10.14 -15.74 -12.75
N LYS A 326 -9.29 -14.77 -13.10
CA LYS A 326 -8.12 -14.39 -12.30
C LYS A 326 -8.49 -13.79 -10.94
N VAL A 327 -9.55 -12.99 -10.87
CA VAL A 327 -10.08 -12.45 -9.60
C VAL A 327 -10.58 -13.58 -8.71
N SER A 328 -11.38 -14.51 -9.24
CA SER A 328 -11.91 -15.62 -8.46
C SER A 328 -10.79 -16.55 -7.97
N GLU A 329 -9.85 -16.95 -8.84
CA GLU A 329 -8.66 -17.74 -8.47
C GLU A 329 -7.90 -17.08 -7.31
N LEU A 330 -7.66 -15.77 -7.43
CA LEU A 330 -6.91 -15.00 -6.46
C LEU A 330 -7.60 -14.89 -5.09
N ILE A 331 -8.92 -14.68 -5.08
CA ILE A 331 -9.71 -14.64 -3.83
C ILE A 331 -9.66 -16.01 -3.15
N GLU A 332 -9.89 -17.08 -3.90
CA GLU A 332 -9.86 -18.45 -3.37
C GLU A 332 -8.49 -18.81 -2.80
N GLN A 333 -7.41 -18.54 -3.54
CA GLN A 333 -6.03 -18.78 -3.11
C GLN A 333 -5.70 -17.99 -1.83
N THR A 334 -6.13 -16.73 -1.77
CA THR A 334 -5.88 -15.85 -0.62
C THR A 334 -6.63 -16.33 0.63
N HIS A 335 -7.92 -16.65 0.51
CA HIS A 335 -8.70 -17.21 1.61
C HIS A 335 -8.14 -18.56 2.08
N PHE A 336 -7.71 -19.40 1.14
CA PHE A 336 -7.11 -20.69 1.46
C PHE A 336 -5.81 -20.52 2.26
N ILE A 337 -4.98 -19.55 1.89
CA ILE A 337 -3.73 -19.22 2.60
C ILE A 337 -4.00 -18.77 4.03
N GLN A 338 -4.93 -17.83 4.21
CA GLN A 338 -5.34 -17.34 5.52
C GLN A 338 -5.92 -18.49 6.36
N TRP A 339 -6.78 -19.32 5.78
CA TRP A 339 -7.37 -20.45 6.50
C TRP A 339 -6.33 -21.50 6.90
N GLN A 340 -5.39 -21.83 6.01
CA GLN A 340 -4.30 -22.76 6.31
C GLN A 340 -3.35 -22.24 7.39
N SER A 341 -3.09 -20.92 7.42
CA SER A 341 -2.23 -20.35 8.45
C SER A 341 -2.84 -20.44 9.84
N PHE A 342 -4.17 -20.35 9.96
CA PHE A 342 -4.88 -20.49 11.23
C PHE A 342 -5.00 -21.96 11.68
N LEU A 343 -5.34 -22.89 10.78
CA LEU A 343 -5.60 -24.28 11.18
C LEU A 343 -4.34 -25.12 11.39
N ASP A 344 -3.30 -24.90 10.57
CA ASP A 344 -2.03 -25.63 10.69
C ASP A 344 -0.83 -24.69 10.47
N PRO A 345 -0.52 -23.82 11.45
CA PRO A 345 0.59 -22.87 11.34
C PRO A 345 1.93 -23.56 11.05
N LYS A 346 2.12 -24.80 11.56
CA LYS A 346 3.36 -25.57 11.38
C LYS A 346 3.54 -26.05 9.93
N ARG A 347 2.47 -26.50 9.29
CA ARG A 347 2.50 -26.91 7.88
C ARG A 347 2.55 -25.71 6.94
N TYR A 348 1.78 -24.67 7.23
CA TYR A 348 1.77 -23.41 6.48
C TYR A 348 3.17 -22.78 6.43
N SER A 349 3.80 -22.62 7.60
CA SER A 349 5.17 -22.10 7.71
C SER A 349 6.21 -22.93 6.95
N LYS A 350 6.03 -24.26 6.87
CA LYS A 350 6.87 -25.16 6.08
C LYS A 350 6.67 -25.00 4.57
N LYS A 351 5.43 -24.76 4.10
CA LYS A 351 5.08 -24.60 2.68
C LYS A 351 5.72 -23.34 2.08
N ILE A 352 5.67 -22.22 2.79
CA ILE A 352 6.17 -20.91 2.29
C ILE A 352 7.69 -20.81 2.47
N GLY A 353 8.26 -21.58 3.39
CA GLY A 353 9.63 -21.36 3.84
C GLY A 353 9.74 -20.20 4.83
N ILE A 354 8.61 -19.68 5.36
CA ILE A 354 8.61 -18.72 6.46
C ILE A 354 9.31 -19.32 7.69
N ARG A 355 9.21 -20.63 7.92
CA ARG A 355 10.00 -21.32 8.97
C ARG A 355 11.52 -21.27 8.76
N LYS A 356 11.98 -21.03 7.52
CA LYS A 356 13.41 -20.83 7.19
C LYS A 356 13.82 -19.36 7.34
N ILE A 357 12.87 -18.46 7.58
CA ILE A 357 13.19 -17.16 8.13
C ILE A 357 13.54 -17.40 9.59
N GLU A 358 14.83 -17.53 9.86
CA GLU A 358 15.35 -17.64 11.21
C GLU A 358 14.85 -16.46 12.06
N GLY A 359 14.27 -16.76 13.23
CA GLY A 359 13.92 -15.75 14.24
C GLY A 359 12.47 -15.30 14.32
N LEU A 360 11.56 -15.73 13.42
CA LEU A 360 10.14 -15.36 13.50
C LEU A 360 9.33 -16.28 14.44
N SER A 361 8.51 -15.69 15.30
CA SER A 361 7.56 -16.43 16.16
C SER A 361 6.39 -16.99 15.34
N ASN A 362 5.70 -18.04 15.82
CA ASN A 362 4.52 -18.57 15.12
C ASN A 362 3.42 -17.51 14.95
N VAL A 363 3.34 -16.56 15.88
CA VAL A 363 2.35 -15.49 15.85
C VAL A 363 2.67 -14.49 14.73
N ALA A 364 3.95 -14.21 14.48
CA ALA A 364 4.37 -13.43 13.31
C ALA A 364 3.96 -14.10 11.99
N ILE A 365 3.98 -15.43 11.93
CA ILE A 365 3.57 -16.19 10.73
C ILE A 365 2.08 -16.05 10.45
N GLU A 366 1.24 -16.12 11.50
CA GLU A 366 -0.20 -15.89 11.41
C GLU A 366 -0.49 -14.45 10.94
N ALA A 367 0.19 -13.46 11.54
CA ALA A 367 0.08 -12.06 11.13
C ALA A 367 0.50 -11.87 9.66
N VAL A 368 1.60 -12.47 9.21
CA VAL A 368 2.00 -12.39 7.79
C VAL A 368 0.95 -12.94 6.86
N ALA A 369 0.30 -14.05 7.19
CA ALA A 369 -0.73 -14.63 6.34
C ALA A 369 -1.93 -13.70 6.19
N THR A 370 -2.40 -13.13 7.30
CA THR A 370 -3.49 -12.15 7.29
C THR A 370 -3.06 -10.86 6.58
N GLY A 371 -1.81 -10.43 6.76
CA GLY A 371 -1.25 -9.25 6.10
C GLY A 371 -1.11 -9.45 4.59
N LEU A 372 -0.68 -10.64 4.15
CA LEU A 372 -0.69 -11.04 2.74
C LEU A 372 -2.10 -10.99 2.18
N ALA A 373 -3.09 -11.53 2.88
CA ALA A 373 -4.49 -11.46 2.43
C ALA A 373 -4.98 -10.01 2.29
N LYS A 374 -4.66 -9.15 3.27
CA LYS A 374 -4.99 -7.73 3.21
C LYS A 374 -4.28 -7.01 2.07
N ILE A 375 -3.01 -7.32 1.80
CA ILE A 375 -2.27 -6.74 0.66
C ILE A 375 -2.86 -7.21 -0.67
N LEU A 376 -3.04 -8.52 -0.85
CA LEU A 376 -3.48 -9.12 -2.12
C LEU A 376 -4.95 -8.80 -2.43
N LEU A 377 -5.75 -8.39 -1.45
CA LEU A 377 -7.12 -7.96 -1.70
C LEU A 377 -7.28 -6.43 -1.78
N LYS A 378 -6.19 -5.66 -1.86
CA LYS A 378 -6.23 -4.23 -2.21
C LYS A 378 -6.42 -4.02 -3.71
N SER A 379 -6.83 -2.81 -4.09
CA SER A 379 -6.96 -2.43 -5.50
C SER A 379 -5.59 -2.39 -6.20
N LEU A 380 -5.60 -2.60 -7.52
CA LEU A 380 -4.37 -2.71 -8.29
C LEU A 380 -3.63 -1.37 -8.39
N ASP A 381 -4.38 -0.27 -8.51
CA ASP A 381 -3.83 1.09 -8.48
C ASP A 381 -3.12 1.40 -7.16
N ASP A 382 -3.66 0.91 -6.05
CA ASP A 382 -3.04 1.03 -4.75
C ASP A 382 -1.75 0.19 -4.70
N ILE A 383 -1.81 -1.10 -5.01
CA ILE A 383 -0.66 -2.00 -4.85
C ILE A 383 0.55 -1.58 -5.68
N ALA A 384 0.36 -1.19 -6.93
CA ALA A 384 1.49 -1.07 -7.86
C ALA A 384 1.38 0.01 -8.94
N TYR A 385 0.24 0.66 -9.10
CA TYR A 385 0.02 1.59 -10.22
C TYR A 385 -0.59 2.91 -9.76
N PRO A 386 0.14 3.70 -8.94
CA PRO A 386 -0.32 5.02 -8.51
C PRO A 386 -0.62 5.96 -9.69
N GLU A 387 -0.05 5.70 -10.87
CA GLU A 387 -0.35 6.43 -12.10
C GLU A 387 -1.81 6.26 -12.56
N LYS A 388 -2.49 5.22 -12.08
CA LYS A 388 -3.89 4.91 -12.40
C LYS A 388 -4.89 5.48 -11.37
N TYR A 389 -4.42 6.11 -10.30
CA TYR A 389 -5.31 6.77 -9.34
C TYR A 389 -6.20 7.83 -10.01
N PRO A 390 -7.43 8.04 -9.52
CA PRO A 390 -8.28 9.14 -9.97
C PRO A 390 -7.59 10.51 -9.81
N GLN A 391 -7.87 11.46 -10.71
CA GLN A 391 -7.22 12.78 -10.71
C GLN A 391 -7.35 13.55 -9.38
N LYS A 392 -8.50 13.43 -8.69
CA LYS A 392 -8.72 14.04 -7.37
C LYS A 392 -7.69 13.53 -6.35
N GLU A 393 -7.43 12.22 -6.37
CA GLU A 393 -6.44 11.58 -5.49
C GLU A 393 -5.02 11.96 -5.89
N GLN A 394 -4.72 12.09 -7.19
CA GLN A 394 -3.41 12.57 -7.65
C GLN A 394 -3.10 14.01 -7.18
N LEU A 395 -4.11 14.88 -7.03
CA LEU A 395 -3.93 16.22 -6.48
C LEU A 395 -3.72 16.21 -4.97
N LYS A 396 -4.52 15.41 -4.23
CA LYS A 396 -4.33 15.17 -2.79
C LYS A 396 -2.92 14.64 -2.52
N LEU A 397 -2.46 13.67 -3.32
CA LEU A 397 -1.13 13.09 -3.30
C LEU A 397 -0.04 14.17 -3.34
N VAL A 398 -0.10 15.08 -4.32
CA VAL A 398 0.90 16.15 -4.46
C VAL A 398 0.92 17.08 -3.24
N GLY A 399 -0.25 17.45 -2.72
CA GLY A 399 -0.37 18.27 -1.52
C GLY A 399 0.20 17.59 -0.28
N PHE A 400 -0.14 16.32 -0.09
CA PHE A 400 0.28 15.52 1.05
C PHE A 400 1.78 15.27 1.06
N VAL A 401 2.36 14.80 -0.06
CA VAL A 401 3.80 14.58 -0.24
C VAL A 401 4.58 15.87 0.05
N SER A 402 4.12 17.00 -0.50
CA SER A 402 4.79 18.29 -0.30
C SER A 402 4.72 18.75 1.16
N GLY A 403 3.57 18.59 1.82
CA GLY A 403 3.39 18.90 3.24
C GLY A 403 4.25 18.00 4.14
N GLY A 404 4.33 16.71 3.84
CA GLY A 404 5.15 15.74 4.54
C GLY A 404 6.64 16.10 4.52
N HIS A 405 7.18 16.49 3.35
CA HIS A 405 8.57 16.93 3.26
C HIS A 405 8.86 18.20 4.07
N VAL A 406 7.97 19.20 4.02
CA VAL A 406 8.12 20.44 4.82
C VAL A 406 8.08 20.13 6.31
N TYR A 407 7.13 19.31 6.75
CA TYR A 407 7.03 18.87 8.14
C TYR A 407 8.30 18.16 8.62
N ARG A 408 8.81 17.20 7.83
CA ARG A 408 10.03 16.45 8.15
C ARG A 408 11.25 17.36 8.27
N LEU A 409 11.37 18.35 7.40
CA LEU A 409 12.46 19.34 7.47
C LEU A 409 12.38 20.16 8.78
N LEU A 410 11.21 20.72 9.10
CA LEU A 410 11.02 21.52 10.32
C LEU A 410 11.27 20.71 11.59
N ARG A 411 10.82 19.46 11.63
CA ARG A 411 11.04 18.56 12.76
C ARG A 411 12.52 18.26 12.97
N SER A 412 13.23 17.99 11.88
CA SER A 412 14.68 17.72 11.91
C SER A 412 15.45 18.93 12.42
N MET A 413 15.07 20.14 12.01
CA MET A 413 15.61 21.39 12.56
C MET A 413 15.31 21.52 14.06
N ASN A 414 14.09 21.22 14.50
CA ASN A 414 13.72 21.31 15.91
C ASN A 414 14.54 20.35 16.80
N MET A 415 14.66 19.08 16.42
CA MET A 415 15.45 18.10 17.18
C MET A 415 16.93 18.50 17.28
N LEU A 416 17.47 19.12 16.22
CA LEU A 416 18.83 19.65 16.24
C LEU A 416 18.98 20.80 17.24
N LEU A 417 18.01 21.71 17.29
CA LEU A 417 18.00 22.82 18.25
C LEU A 417 17.91 22.31 19.69
N GLU A 418 17.09 21.30 19.97
CA GLU A 418 17.00 20.65 21.29
C GLU A 418 18.34 20.03 21.70
N LYS A 419 19.01 19.32 20.79
CA LYS A 419 20.30 18.65 21.06
C LYS A 419 21.45 19.64 21.27
N LYS A 420 21.53 20.70 20.46
CA LYS A 420 22.59 21.73 20.58
C LYS A 420 22.34 22.71 21.72
N PHE A 421 21.08 23.02 22.03
CA PHE A 421 20.72 24.04 22.99
C PHE A 421 19.80 23.45 24.07
N LYS A 422 20.38 22.64 24.97
CA LYS A 422 19.67 21.99 26.09
C LYS A 422 18.84 22.95 26.95
N PHE A 423 19.24 24.23 27.04
CA PHE A 423 18.50 25.26 27.80
C PHE A 423 17.24 25.78 27.09
N ILE A 424 17.12 25.62 25.76
CA ILE A 424 15.95 26.00 24.97
C ILE A 424 14.98 24.80 24.84
N ALA A 425 15.45 23.58 25.08
CA ALA A 425 14.66 22.36 24.97
C ALA A 425 13.28 22.42 25.67
N PRO A 426 13.13 22.99 26.90
CA PRO A 426 11.80 23.12 27.52
C PRO A 426 10.84 24.07 26.77
N LYS A 427 11.37 25.12 26.14
CA LYS A 427 10.59 26.06 25.30
C LYS A 427 10.24 25.44 23.95
N MET A 428 11.16 24.66 23.37
CA MET A 428 10.95 23.93 22.12
C MET A 428 9.97 22.77 22.30
N GLU A 429 9.96 22.11 23.46
CA GLU A 429 9.02 21.03 23.77
C GLU A 429 7.57 21.54 23.79
N GLY A 430 7.33 22.75 24.31
CA GLY A 430 6.02 23.41 24.24
C GLY A 430 5.59 23.77 22.82
N LEU A 431 6.52 24.29 22.00
CA LEU A 431 6.30 24.56 20.58
C LEU A 431 6.04 23.27 19.78
N ARG A 432 6.78 22.21 20.08
CA ARG A 432 6.63 20.88 19.50
C ARG A 432 5.28 20.28 19.84
N LYS A 433 4.88 20.29 21.12
CA LYS A 433 3.54 19.83 21.54
C LYS A 433 2.45 20.60 20.83
N ARG A 434 2.57 21.93 20.71
CA ARG A 434 1.60 22.77 19.96
C ARG A 434 1.58 22.47 18.47
N PHE A 435 2.74 22.22 17.85
CA PHE A 435 2.83 21.91 16.44
C PHE A 435 2.34 20.49 16.12
N ASP A 436 2.71 19.51 16.93
CA ASP A 436 2.21 18.14 16.87
C ASP A 436 0.68 18.13 17.12
N GLN A 437 0.16 18.89 18.09
CA GLN A 437 -1.28 19.10 18.30
C GLN A 437 -1.97 19.83 17.14
N PHE A 438 -1.32 20.81 16.51
CA PHE A 438 -1.86 21.49 15.33
C PHE A 438 -1.97 20.54 14.13
N MET A 439 -0.96 19.70 13.90
CA MET A 439 -0.99 18.69 12.84
C MET A 439 -2.00 17.58 13.16
N ALA A 440 -2.08 17.14 14.42
CA ALA A 440 -3.08 16.19 14.88
C ALA A 440 -4.52 16.76 14.82
N SER A 441 -4.74 18.04 15.11
CA SER A 441 -6.07 18.68 15.01
C SER A 441 -6.49 18.98 13.58
N ARG A 442 -5.53 19.20 12.66
CA ARG A 442 -5.81 19.14 11.21
C ARG A 442 -6.21 17.73 10.78
N LYS A 443 -5.64 16.69 11.38
CA LYS A 443 -6.11 15.31 11.24
C LYS A 443 -7.47 15.06 11.91
N VAL A 444 -7.90 15.72 12.99
CA VAL A 444 -9.29 15.58 13.48
C VAL A 444 -10.30 16.13 12.46
N LYS A 445 -9.93 17.16 11.68
CA LYS A 445 -10.71 17.59 10.51
C LYS A 445 -10.57 16.64 9.30
N ALA A 446 -9.50 15.83 9.25
CA ALA A 446 -9.30 14.74 8.29
C ALA A 446 -9.77 13.35 8.78
N ALA A 447 -10.14 13.18 10.05
CA ALA A 447 -10.97 12.10 10.56
C ALA A 447 -12.44 12.39 10.20
N GLY A 448 -12.78 13.68 10.05
CA GLY A 448 -13.87 14.10 9.18
C GLY A 448 -13.67 13.72 7.70
N GLU A 449 -12.46 13.32 7.26
CA GLU A 449 -12.20 12.66 5.96
C GLU A 449 -12.28 11.12 6.04
N GLU A 450 -12.24 10.50 7.22
CA GLU A 450 -12.74 9.13 7.43
C GLU A 450 -14.27 9.13 7.38
N GLU A 451 -14.91 10.14 7.96
CA GLU A 451 -16.34 10.43 7.74
C GLU A 451 -16.60 10.82 6.27
N GLU A 452 -15.70 11.57 5.61
CA GLU A 452 -15.77 11.84 4.16
C GLU A 452 -15.44 10.60 3.31
N GLN A 453 -14.65 9.64 3.82
CA GLN A 453 -14.36 8.33 3.20
C GLN A 453 -15.51 7.37 3.40
N GLU A 454 -16.18 7.37 4.55
CA GLU A 454 -17.44 6.67 4.81
C GLU A 454 -18.56 7.31 3.99
N ILE A 455 -18.57 8.64 3.81
CA ILE A 455 -19.49 9.35 2.91
C ILE A 455 -19.12 9.08 1.45
N LEU A 456 -17.84 8.98 1.08
CA LEU A 456 -17.38 8.60 -0.26
C LEU A 456 -17.59 7.13 -0.54
N GLU A 457 -17.49 6.26 0.46
CA GLU A 457 -17.83 4.85 0.41
C GLU A 457 -19.32 4.71 0.34
N ALA A 458 -20.13 5.49 1.07
CA ALA A 458 -21.58 5.54 0.95
C ALA A 458 -22.05 6.22 -0.35
N GLU A 459 -21.31 7.18 -0.90
CA GLU A 459 -21.55 7.75 -2.23
C GLU A 459 -21.11 6.80 -3.33
N ARG A 460 -20.02 6.07 -3.13
CA ARG A 460 -19.62 4.94 -3.97
C ARG A 460 -20.67 3.87 -3.87
N GLU A 461 -21.17 3.51 -2.69
CA GLU A 461 -22.21 2.52 -2.45
C GLU A 461 -23.55 3.00 -3.02
N LYS A 462 -23.85 4.30 -3.02
CA LYS A 462 -24.97 4.91 -3.76
C LYS A 462 -24.77 4.83 -5.27
N LYS A 463 -23.56 5.10 -5.77
CA LYS A 463 -23.22 4.93 -7.19
C LYS A 463 -23.21 3.45 -7.58
N MET A 464 -22.83 2.55 -6.67
CA MET A 464 -22.83 1.11 -6.83
C MET A 464 -24.27 0.60 -6.79
N LYS A 465 -25.13 1.10 -5.89
CA LYS A 465 -26.58 0.86 -5.91
C LYS A 465 -27.21 1.37 -7.20
N ALA A 466 -26.84 2.55 -7.66
CA ALA A 466 -27.29 3.08 -8.94
C ALA A 466 -26.77 2.29 -10.15
N LEU A 467 -25.61 1.61 -10.02
CA LEU A 467 -25.07 0.67 -10.99
C LEU A 467 -25.74 -0.72 -10.88
N GLU A 468 -26.11 -1.13 -9.67
CA GLU A 468 -26.83 -2.37 -9.38
C GLU A 468 -28.24 -2.31 -9.94
N GLU A 469 -28.95 -1.20 -9.72
CA GLU A 469 -30.24 -0.86 -10.34
C GLU A 469 -30.15 -0.80 -11.87
N ALA A 470 -29.01 -0.42 -12.43
CA ALA A 470 -28.77 -0.42 -13.88
C ALA A 470 -28.38 -1.81 -14.42
N SER A 471 -27.85 -2.70 -13.57
CA SER A 471 -27.41 -4.06 -13.93
C SER A 471 -28.47 -5.15 -13.71
N SER A 472 -29.47 -4.84 -12.88
CA SER A 472 -30.74 -5.56 -12.73
C SER A 472 -31.56 -5.39 -14.01
#